data_AF-A0A382CNY3-F1
#
_entry.id   AF-A0A382CNY3-F1
#
_cell.length_a   1.000
_cell.length_b   1.000
_cell.length_c   1.000
_cell.angle_alpha   90.00
_cell.angle_beta   90.00
_cell.angle_gamma   90.00
#
_symmetry.space_group_name_H-M   'P 1'
#
loop_
_entity.id
_entity.type
_entity.pdbx_description
1 polymer ?
#
loop_
_entity_poly.entity_id
_entity_poly.type
_entity_poly.pdbx_seq_one_letter_code
_entity_poly.pdbx_strand_id
1 'polypeptide(L)'
;MPKPSIKNKTILVVKDEFVNTSKLPPQMRMKFNIQSTSGLKGNFYVTPSNGNAIISSLEPGNYNINGYTLHAVGTETPRKLRTYSFNTKFELKKNQITVLNRKIVAVQKPYDSRGGWRFNVKTKSLTDSEKQ
;
A
#
# COMPACT_ATOMS: atom_id res chain seq x y z
N MET A 1 6.56 7.71 -18.27
CA MET A 1 6.42 8.26 -16.90
C MET A 1 7.74 8.94 -16.52
N PRO A 2 7.72 10.16 -15.93
CA PRO A 2 8.96 10.78 -15.46
C PRO A 2 9.55 9.95 -14.32
N LYS A 3 10.86 9.68 -14.38
CA LYS A 3 11.60 9.03 -13.29
C LYS A 3 11.55 9.97 -12.07
N PRO A 4 11.13 9.52 -10.88
CA PRO A 4 11.17 10.35 -9.68
C PRO A 4 12.59 10.87 -9.45
N SER A 5 12.78 12.17 -9.23
CA SER A 5 14.08 12.71 -8.83
C SER A 5 14.36 12.32 -7.37
N ILE A 6 15.43 11.54 -7.16
CA ILE A 6 15.77 10.91 -5.87
C ILE A 6 16.68 11.80 -5.01
N LYS A 7 17.19 12.93 -5.54
CA LYS A 7 18.11 13.80 -4.80
C LYS A 7 17.49 14.26 -3.46
N ASN A 8 18.10 13.81 -2.36
CA ASN A 8 17.77 14.07 -0.96
C ASN A 8 16.46 13.49 -0.44
N LYS A 9 15.86 12.47 -1.09
CA LYS A 9 14.61 11.84 -0.63
C LYS A 9 14.81 10.34 -0.40
N THR A 10 14.10 9.79 0.57
CA THR A 10 13.86 8.35 0.66
C THR A 10 12.53 8.03 -0.04
N ILE A 11 12.48 6.87 -0.68
CA ILE A 11 11.27 6.41 -1.39
C ILE A 11 11.03 4.97 -0.97
N LEU A 12 9.89 4.74 -0.33
CA LEU A 12 9.39 3.39 -0.08
C LEU A 12 8.38 3.02 -1.16
N VAL A 13 8.61 1.89 -1.81
CA VAL A 13 7.71 1.32 -2.82
C VAL A 13 7.03 0.08 -2.25
N VAL A 14 5.70 0.12 -2.23
CA VAL A 14 4.86 -1.06 -2.01
C VAL A 14 4.29 -1.49 -3.36
N LYS A 15 4.68 -2.68 -3.84
CA LYS A 15 4.09 -3.22 -5.06
C LYS A 15 2.64 -3.64 -4.81
N ASP A 16 1.77 -3.33 -5.76
CA ASP A 16 0.37 -3.72 -5.69
C ASP A 16 -0.13 -4.24 -7.04
N GLU A 17 -0.93 -5.30 -6.97
CA GLU A 17 -1.79 -5.78 -8.04
C GLU A 17 -3.22 -5.41 -7.68
N PHE A 18 -3.91 -4.73 -8.58
CA PHE A 18 -5.29 -4.27 -8.43
C PHE A 18 -6.19 -4.69 -9.59
N VAL A 19 -6.96 -5.76 -9.39
CA VAL A 19 -7.95 -6.19 -10.38
C VAL A 19 -9.30 -5.54 -10.07
N ASN A 20 -9.74 -4.61 -10.92
CA ASN A 20 -11.06 -3.99 -10.81
C ASN A 20 -11.97 -4.45 -11.94
N THR A 21 -12.96 -5.28 -11.62
CA THR A 21 -14.00 -5.69 -12.58
C THR A 21 -15.31 -4.95 -12.35
N SER A 22 -15.34 -3.96 -11.46
CA SER A 22 -16.51 -3.10 -11.24
C SER A 22 -16.49 -1.91 -12.18
N LYS A 23 -17.65 -1.27 -12.39
CA LYS A 23 -17.76 -0.01 -13.14
C LYS A 23 -17.31 1.22 -12.32
N LEU A 24 -17.01 1.03 -11.04
CA LEU A 24 -16.63 2.10 -10.12
C LEU A 24 -15.11 2.26 -10.07
N PRO A 25 -14.59 3.48 -9.82
CA PRO A 25 -13.17 3.67 -9.51
C PRO A 25 -12.78 2.89 -8.25
N PRO A 26 -11.49 2.76 -7.91
CA PRO A 26 -11.08 2.16 -6.65
C PRO A 26 -11.83 2.78 -5.46
N GLN A 27 -12.59 1.95 -4.74
CA GLN A 27 -13.41 2.39 -3.61
C GLN A 27 -12.70 2.24 -2.27
N MET A 28 -11.51 1.64 -2.24
CA MET A 28 -10.73 1.40 -1.03
C MET A 28 -9.29 1.91 -1.17
N ARG A 29 -8.78 2.48 -0.09
CA ARG A 29 -7.38 2.83 0.16
C ARG A 29 -6.86 2.11 1.39
N MET A 30 -5.56 1.92 1.44
CA MET A 30 -4.85 1.14 2.44
C MET A 30 -4.05 2.10 3.30
N LYS A 31 -4.32 2.12 4.61
CA LYS A 31 -3.62 2.97 5.56
C LYS A 31 -2.53 2.16 6.24
N PHE A 32 -1.28 2.39 5.86
CA PHE A 32 -0.12 1.78 6.50
C PHE A 32 0.27 2.55 7.74
N ASN A 33 0.48 1.83 8.85
CA ASN A 33 1.10 2.38 10.04
C ASN A 33 2.60 2.05 9.97
N ILE A 34 3.44 3.06 9.69
CA ILE A 34 4.89 2.89 9.66
C ILE A 34 5.47 3.33 11.00
N GLN A 35 6.19 2.42 11.65
CA GLN A 35 6.83 2.67 12.94
C GLN A 35 8.36 2.56 12.80
N SER A 36 9.06 3.28 13.66
CA SER A 36 10.51 3.14 13.89
C SER A 36 10.76 2.65 15.31
N THR A 37 12.02 2.45 15.69
CA THR A 37 12.41 2.20 17.09
C THR A 37 11.96 3.30 18.05
N SER A 38 11.84 4.54 17.57
CA SER A 38 11.35 5.70 18.34
C SER A 38 9.83 5.88 18.33
N GLY A 39 9.06 4.90 17.80
CA GLY A 39 7.60 4.95 17.78
C GLY A 39 7.00 5.21 16.39
N LEU A 40 5.69 5.50 16.36
CA LEU A 40 4.92 5.75 15.13
C LEU A 40 5.46 6.97 14.38
N LYS A 41 5.74 6.80 13.08
CA LYS A 41 6.26 7.88 12.22
C LYS A 41 5.22 8.45 11.29
N GLY A 42 4.18 7.70 10.96
CA GLY A 42 3.08 8.23 10.16
C GLY A 42 2.06 7.19 9.74
N ASN A 43 0.96 7.73 9.23
CA ASN A 43 -0.12 7.00 8.60
C ASN A 43 -0.11 7.33 7.11
N PHE A 44 0.15 6.35 6.27
CA PHE A 44 0.30 6.56 4.84
C PHE A 44 -0.83 5.86 4.10
N TYR A 45 -1.62 6.65 3.36
CA TYR A 45 -2.71 6.13 2.55
C TYR A 45 -2.21 5.81 1.15
N VAL A 46 -2.52 4.61 0.70
CA VAL A 46 -2.16 4.08 -0.61
C VAL A 46 -3.42 3.60 -1.30
N THR A 47 -3.68 4.12 -2.49
CA THR A 47 -4.73 3.59 -3.37
C THR A 47 -4.11 2.54 -4.28
N PRO A 48 -4.63 1.30 -4.32
CA PRO A 48 -4.18 0.29 -5.27
C PRO A 48 -4.34 0.78 -6.71
N SER A 49 -3.32 0.57 -7.54
CA SER A 49 -3.22 1.16 -8.88
C SER A 49 -2.60 0.25 -9.95
N ASN A 50 -2.33 -1.02 -9.65
CA ASN A 50 -1.55 -1.93 -10.54
C ASN A 50 -0.14 -1.44 -10.78
N GLY A 51 0.61 -1.16 -9.71
CA GLY A 51 1.98 -0.73 -9.87
C GLY A 51 2.70 -0.54 -8.54
N ASN A 52 3.19 0.68 -8.34
CA ASN A 52 4.02 1.04 -7.20
C ASN A 52 3.30 2.12 -6.41
N ALA A 53 2.92 1.80 -5.18
CA ALA A 53 2.55 2.80 -4.22
C ALA A 53 3.81 3.43 -3.62
N ILE A 54 3.96 4.74 -3.80
CA ILE A 54 5.12 5.49 -3.36
C ILE A 54 4.78 6.20 -2.05
N ILE A 55 5.53 5.87 -1.00
CA ILE A 55 5.55 6.63 0.25
C ILE A 55 6.86 7.40 0.28
N SER A 56 6.76 8.72 0.09
CA SER A 56 7.84 9.68 0.27
C SER A 56 7.69 10.40 1.61
N SER A 57 8.75 11.07 2.08
CA SER A 57 8.79 11.88 3.32
C SER A 57 9.10 11.14 4.61
N LEU A 58 9.82 10.01 4.53
CA LEU A 58 10.47 9.41 5.69
C LEU A 58 11.95 9.80 5.72
N GLU A 59 12.49 10.05 6.90
CA GLU A 59 13.95 10.17 7.05
C GLU A 59 14.64 8.82 6.79
N PRO A 60 15.96 8.81 6.49
CA PRO A 60 16.72 7.56 6.50
C PRO A 60 16.66 6.88 7.88
N GLY A 61 16.56 5.55 7.91
CA GLY A 61 16.49 4.79 9.15
C GLY A 61 15.86 3.41 9.02
N ASN A 62 15.70 2.75 10.17
CA ASN A 62 15.10 1.42 10.27
C ASN A 62 13.62 1.51 10.66
N TYR A 63 12.79 0.81 9.90
CA TYR A 63 11.33 0.88 10.02
C TYR A 63 10.70 -0.50 10.05
N ASN A 64 9.48 -0.54 10.59
CA ASN A 64 8.59 -1.67 10.54
C ASN A 64 7.18 -1.26 10.09
N ILE A 65 6.51 -2.18 9.42
CA ILE A 65 5.08 -2.15 9.13
C ILE A 65 4.50 -3.44 9.69
N ASN A 66 3.73 -3.35 10.77
CA ASN A 66 3.04 -4.51 11.34
C ASN A 66 1.80 -4.86 10.50
N GLY A 67 1.09 -3.84 10.00
CA GLY A 67 -0.10 -4.04 9.20
C GLY A 67 -0.62 -2.77 8.55
N TYR A 68 -1.78 -2.90 7.94
CA TYR A 68 -2.55 -1.79 7.37
C TYR A 68 -4.03 -1.99 7.63
N THR A 69 -4.78 -0.89 7.65
CA THR A 69 -6.24 -0.91 7.67
C THR A 69 -6.79 -0.52 6.30
N LEU A 70 -7.97 -1.03 5.97
CA LEU A 70 -8.69 -0.62 4.78
C LEU A 70 -9.64 0.53 5.11
N HIS A 71 -9.62 1.57 4.28
CA HIS A 71 -10.49 2.74 4.38
C HIS A 71 -11.19 2.96 3.06
N ALA A 72 -12.47 3.33 3.07
CA ALA A 72 -13.13 3.67 1.83
C ALA A 72 -12.60 5.01 1.28
N VAL A 73 -12.79 5.18 -0.02
CA VAL A 73 -12.65 6.45 -0.71
C VAL A 73 -14.01 7.15 -0.66
N GLY A 74 -14.03 8.42 -0.21
CA GLY A 74 -15.27 9.18 -0.07
C GLY A 74 -15.98 8.97 1.27
N THR A 75 -17.32 9.04 1.25
CA THR A 75 -18.19 8.99 2.45
C THR A 75 -18.63 7.58 2.83
N GLU A 76 -18.22 6.56 2.09
CA GLU A 76 -18.57 5.19 2.44
C GLU A 76 -17.86 4.75 3.72
N THR A 77 -18.62 4.20 4.67
CA THR A 77 -18.03 3.67 5.90
C THR A 77 -17.83 2.17 5.74
N PRO A 78 -16.59 1.64 5.77
CA PRO A 78 -16.39 0.21 5.72
C PRO A 78 -17.06 -0.44 6.94
N ARG A 79 -17.83 -1.51 6.72
CA ARG A 79 -18.68 -2.15 7.75
C ARG A 79 -17.93 -2.51 9.04
N LYS A 80 -16.62 -2.81 8.97
CA LYS A 80 -15.71 -2.95 10.12
C LYS A 80 -14.29 -2.57 9.73
N LEU A 81 -13.61 -1.76 10.55
CA LEU A 81 -12.18 -1.50 10.39
C LEU A 81 -11.42 -2.76 10.78
N ARG A 82 -10.86 -3.46 9.80
CA ARG A 82 -10.01 -4.64 10.01
C ARG A 82 -8.55 -4.27 9.76
N THR A 83 -7.68 -4.67 10.67
CA THR A 83 -6.23 -4.63 10.46
C THR A 83 -5.78 -5.90 9.75
N TYR A 84 -5.07 -5.72 8.64
CA TYR A 84 -4.46 -6.79 7.86
C TYR A 84 -2.97 -6.85 8.18
N SER A 85 -2.47 -8.06 8.41
CA SER A 85 -1.04 -8.27 8.66
C SER A 85 -0.22 -8.00 7.39
N PHE A 86 0.88 -7.27 7.58
CA PHE A 86 1.89 -7.03 6.55
C PHE A 86 3.30 -7.40 7.05
N ASN A 87 3.57 -7.21 8.34
CA ASN A 87 4.75 -7.69 9.08
C ASN A 87 6.08 -7.64 8.30
N THR A 88 6.50 -6.43 7.93
CA THR A 88 7.72 -6.19 7.18
C THR A 88 8.63 -5.21 7.91
N LYS A 89 9.92 -5.54 7.99
CA LYS A 89 11.00 -4.64 8.42
C LYS A 89 11.81 -4.20 7.20
N PHE A 90 12.26 -2.97 7.18
CA PHE A 90 13.06 -2.42 6.09
C PHE A 90 13.93 -1.25 6.56
N GLU A 91 14.98 -0.99 5.81
CA GLU A 91 15.88 0.15 6.00
C GLU A 91 15.67 1.14 4.85
N LEU A 92 15.51 2.42 5.17
CA LEU A 92 15.54 3.51 4.20
C LEU A 92 16.91 4.18 4.22
N LYS A 93 17.56 4.23 3.06
CA LYS A 93 18.83 4.94 2.86
C LYS A 93 18.62 6.23 2.08
N LYS A 94 19.43 7.24 2.40
CA LYS A 94 19.39 8.52 1.68
C LYS A 94 19.68 8.28 0.20
N ASN A 95 18.94 8.95 -0.67
CA ASN A 95 19.07 8.84 -2.13
C ASN A 95 18.83 7.42 -2.70
N GLN A 96 18.07 6.58 -1.99
CA GLN A 96 17.77 5.22 -2.43
C GLN A 96 16.26 4.96 -2.50
N ILE A 97 15.85 4.20 -3.52
CA ILE A 97 14.52 3.59 -3.60
C ILE A 97 14.58 2.24 -2.88
N THR A 98 13.72 2.06 -1.89
CA THR A 98 13.55 0.80 -1.17
C THR A 98 12.25 0.16 -1.60
N VAL A 99 12.33 -1.01 -2.25
CA VAL A 99 11.17 -1.81 -2.63
C VAL A 99 10.93 -2.86 -1.55
N LEU A 100 9.71 -2.93 -1.02
CA LEU A 100 9.38 -3.95 -0.04
C LEU A 100 9.30 -5.33 -0.70
N ASN A 101 9.83 -6.35 -0.03
CA ASN A 101 9.78 -7.74 -0.48
C ASN A 101 8.39 -8.40 -0.33
N ARG A 102 7.33 -7.59 -0.31
CA ARG A 102 5.94 -8.00 -0.22
C ARG A 102 5.09 -7.16 -1.16
N LYS A 103 4.12 -7.80 -1.81
CA LYS A 103 3.07 -7.13 -2.58
C LYS A 103 1.71 -7.29 -1.93
N ILE A 104 0.86 -6.34 -2.27
CA ILE A 104 -0.58 -6.43 -2.06
C ILE A 104 -1.26 -6.91 -3.32
N VAL A 105 -2.25 -7.77 -3.15
CA VAL A 105 -3.15 -8.15 -4.24
C VAL A 105 -4.57 -7.78 -3.81
N ALA A 106 -5.09 -6.74 -4.43
CA ALA A 106 -6.43 -6.20 -4.23
C ALA A 106 -7.34 -6.55 -5.40
N VAL A 107 -8.59 -6.87 -5.11
CA VAL A 107 -9.61 -7.19 -6.11
C VAL A 107 -10.91 -6.49 -5.76
N GLN A 108 -11.38 -5.63 -6.65
CA GLN A 108 -12.69 -4.98 -6.58
C GLN A 108 -13.62 -5.58 -7.64
N LYS A 109 -14.81 -6.01 -7.22
CA LYS A 109 -15.85 -6.55 -8.11
C LYS A 109 -17.20 -5.90 -7.82
N PRO A 110 -18.16 -5.94 -8.75
CA PRO A 110 -19.55 -5.65 -8.45
C PRO A 110 -20.04 -6.56 -7.30
N TYR A 111 -20.91 -6.01 -6.45
CA TYR A 111 -21.56 -6.81 -5.41
C TYR A 111 -22.63 -7.71 -6.03
N ASP A 112 -23.59 -7.11 -6.74
CA ASP A 112 -24.63 -7.80 -7.50
C ASP A 112 -25.09 -6.96 -8.72
N SER A 113 -26.16 -7.41 -9.40
CA SER A 113 -26.77 -6.71 -10.54
C SER A 113 -27.51 -5.42 -10.17
N ARG A 114 -27.78 -5.19 -8.88
CA ARG A 114 -28.50 -4.02 -8.34
C ARG A 114 -27.54 -2.88 -7.98
N GLY A 115 -26.25 -3.17 -7.91
CA GLY A 115 -25.19 -2.17 -7.77
C GLY A 115 -24.23 -2.48 -6.62
N GLY A 116 -23.42 -1.48 -6.28
CA GLY A 116 -22.42 -1.60 -5.22
C GLY A 116 -21.20 -2.43 -5.60
N TRP A 117 -20.31 -2.61 -4.64
CA TRP A 117 -19.01 -3.23 -4.84
C TRP A 117 -18.60 -4.10 -3.66
N ARG A 118 -17.69 -5.04 -3.93
CA ARG A 118 -16.99 -5.83 -2.92
C ARG A 118 -15.50 -5.74 -3.16
N PHE A 119 -14.74 -5.66 -2.07
CA PHE A 119 -13.30 -5.52 -2.11
C PHE A 119 -12.64 -6.63 -1.28
N ASN A 120 -11.70 -7.34 -1.90
CA ASN A 120 -10.90 -8.36 -1.25
C ASN A 120 -9.43 -8.01 -1.37
N VAL A 121 -8.65 -8.31 -0.32
CA VAL A 121 -7.21 -8.05 -0.31
C VAL A 121 -6.45 -9.19 0.33
N LYS A 122 -5.23 -9.44 -0.16
CA LYS A 122 -4.25 -10.35 0.45
C LYS A 122 -2.85 -9.79 0.31
N THR A 123 -1.94 -10.23 1.16
CA THR A 123 -0.51 -9.95 1.03
C THR A 123 0.23 -11.18 0.53
N LYS A 124 1.26 -10.99 -0.29
CA LYS A 124 2.14 -12.05 -0.79
C LYS A 124 3.59 -11.58 -0.72
N SER A 125 4.53 -12.50 -0.62
CA SER A 125 5.94 -12.19 -0.87
C SER A 125 6.14 -11.84 -2.35
N LEU A 126 7.10 -10.97 -2.65
CA LEU A 126 7.52 -10.76 -4.04
C LEU A 126 8.28 -11.98 -4.57
N THR A 127 8.03 -12.31 -5.82
CA THR A 127 8.88 -13.23 -6.59
C THR A 127 10.17 -12.53 -7.02
N ASP A 128 11.20 -13.29 -7.40
CA ASP A 128 12.48 -12.71 -7.81
C ASP A 128 12.37 -11.85 -9.07
N SER A 129 11.50 -12.23 -10.01
CA SER A 129 11.15 -11.42 -11.19
C SER A 129 10.47 -10.10 -10.83
N GLU A 130 9.81 -10.03 -9.67
CA GLU A 130 9.18 -8.80 -9.20
C GLU A 130 10.09 -7.96 -8.30
N LYS A 131 11.28 -8.43 -7.95
CA LYS A 131 12.28 -7.61 -7.23
C LYS A 131 13.10 -6.74 -8.17
N GLN A 132 13.19 -7.13 -9.45
CA GLN A 132 13.89 -6.41 -10.51
C GLN A 132 13.13 -5.15 -10.96
#